data_AF-A0A928D0V7-F1
#
_entry.id   AF-A0A928D0V7-F1
#
_cell.length_a   1.000
_cell.length_b   1.000
_cell.length_c   1.000
_cell.angle_alpha   90.00
_cell.angle_beta   90.00
_cell.angle_gamma   90.00
#
_symmetry.space_group_name_H-M   'P 1'
#
loop_
_entity.id
_entity.type
_entity.pdbx_description
1 polymer ?
#
loop_
_entity_poly.entity_id
_entity_poly.type
_entity_poly.pdbx_seq_one_letter_code
_entity_poly.pdbx_strand_id
1 'polypeptide(L)'
;MSEKQPNLNDLPELGKERIPADAAVRKHRAGALFRVNLPPLMGRRDAVLDAAETLIRVSGRIGAAERETLYSYLHGLFAAAESNTSRISGMFNNHDTVAREQRLSLHIGVLAKLSASLDEFCMLKMRMLEAALLYADDPTNEFDTAYTEKVNERMLSIEENLLAQLSGYFDRVRERIARYRLYAVKNFSKEYLDRYQKSYQSVVNRCNEAFELFSVKISTPN
;
A
#
# COMPACT_ATOMS: atom_id res chain seq x y z
N MET A 1 -72.79 7.00 -21.87
CA MET A 1 -72.28 6.64 -20.53
C MET A 1 -70.92 7.29 -20.40
N SER A 2 -70.79 8.32 -19.55
CA SER A 2 -69.58 9.13 -19.43
C SER A 2 -68.82 8.68 -18.18
N GLU A 3 -67.62 8.14 -18.38
CA GLU A 3 -66.71 7.76 -17.31
C GLU A 3 -66.17 9.04 -16.63
N LYS A 4 -66.46 9.20 -15.33
CA LYS A 4 -65.84 10.24 -14.52
C LYS A 4 -64.36 9.88 -14.30
N GLN A 5 -63.46 10.73 -14.80
CA GLN A 5 -62.05 10.66 -14.47
C GLN A 5 -61.83 10.91 -12.96
N PRO A 6 -60.91 10.18 -12.30
CA PRO A 6 -60.59 10.41 -10.90
C PRO A 6 -59.86 11.75 -10.71
N ASN A 7 -60.26 12.48 -9.67
CA ASN A 7 -59.71 13.78 -9.30
C ASN A 7 -58.29 13.59 -8.73
N LEU A 8 -57.28 14.20 -9.36
CA LEU A 8 -55.87 14.09 -8.94
C LEU A 8 -55.57 14.71 -7.55
N ASN A 9 -56.53 15.42 -6.96
CA ASN A 9 -56.37 16.05 -5.65
C ASN A 9 -56.69 15.12 -4.46
N ASP A 10 -57.11 13.88 -4.70
CA ASP A 10 -57.44 12.90 -3.64
C ASP A 10 -56.29 11.93 -3.32
N LEU A 11 -55.07 12.19 -3.79
CA LEU A 11 -53.89 11.42 -3.39
C LEU A 11 -53.44 11.85 -1.97
N PRO A 12 -53.25 10.91 -1.03
CA PRO A 12 -52.71 11.25 0.29
C PRO A 12 -51.34 11.90 0.10
N GLU A 13 -51.10 13.04 0.75
CA GLU A 13 -49.77 13.62 0.85
C GLU A 13 -48.83 12.55 1.42
N LEU A 14 -48.07 11.91 0.53
CA LEU A 14 -46.99 11.00 0.88
C LEU A 14 -46.01 11.83 1.70
N GLY A 15 -46.10 11.60 3.01
CA GLY A 15 -45.44 12.37 4.03
C GLY A 15 -44.00 12.65 3.65
N LYS A 16 -43.59 13.89 3.87
CA LYS A 16 -42.20 14.23 4.10
C LYS A 16 -41.72 13.34 5.24
N GLU A 17 -41.21 12.15 4.92
CA GLU A 17 -40.57 11.27 5.88
C GLU A 17 -39.49 12.13 6.54
N ARG A 18 -39.75 12.52 7.79
CA ARG A 18 -38.76 13.17 8.63
C ARG A 18 -37.61 12.19 8.70
N ILE A 19 -36.54 12.49 7.98
CA ILE A 19 -35.26 11.80 8.14
C ILE A 19 -35.04 11.73 9.65
N PRO A 20 -34.98 10.52 10.24
CA PRO A 20 -34.86 10.39 11.69
C PRO A 20 -33.69 11.27 12.14
N ALA A 21 -33.88 12.05 13.20
CA ALA A 21 -32.83 12.96 13.68
C ALA A 21 -31.49 12.22 13.86
N ASP A 22 -31.53 10.93 14.21
CA ASP A 22 -30.39 10.02 14.29
C ASP A 22 -29.68 9.74 12.96
N ALA A 23 -30.39 9.70 11.83
CA ALA A 23 -29.81 9.52 10.50
C ALA A 23 -29.12 10.81 10.02
N ALA A 24 -29.71 11.97 10.30
CA ALA A 24 -29.08 13.27 10.04
C ALA A 24 -27.83 13.48 10.90
N VAL A 25 -27.91 13.18 12.21
CA VAL A 25 -26.77 13.24 13.14
C VAL A 25 -25.67 12.26 12.76
N ARG A 26 -25.99 11.04 12.34
CA ARG A 26 -25.01 10.07 11.80
C ARG A 26 -24.34 10.56 10.51
N LYS A 27 -25.11 11.15 9.58
CA LYS A 27 -24.59 11.72 8.32
C LYS A 27 -23.67 12.94 8.57
N HIS A 28 -24.01 13.78 9.53
CA HIS A 28 -23.16 14.91 9.97
C HIS A 28 -21.88 14.45 10.68
N ARG A 29 -21.95 13.43 11.56
CA ARG A 29 -20.76 12.84 12.20
C ARG A 29 -19.84 12.13 11.21
N ALA A 30 -20.40 11.37 10.26
CA ALA A 30 -19.64 10.76 9.17
C ALA A 30 -18.96 11.83 8.28
N GLY A 31 -19.68 12.91 7.96
CA GLY A 31 -19.11 14.06 7.24
C GLY A 31 -18.00 14.80 8.00
N ALA A 32 -18.10 14.92 9.32
CA ALA A 32 -17.06 15.52 10.16
C ALA A 32 -15.81 14.61 10.27
N LEU A 33 -16.00 13.31 10.50
CA LEU A 33 -14.90 12.33 10.50
C LEU A 33 -14.21 12.24 9.14
N PHE A 34 -14.98 12.35 8.05
CA PHE A 34 -14.48 12.42 6.68
C PHE A 34 -13.51 13.59 6.50
N ARG A 35 -13.98 14.79 6.84
CA ARG A 35 -13.23 16.06 6.73
C ARG A 35 -11.98 16.08 7.60
N VAL A 36 -12.04 15.45 8.77
CA VAL A 36 -10.91 15.44 9.72
C VAL A 36 -9.90 14.35 9.38
N ASN A 37 -10.28 13.16 8.91
CA ASN A 37 -9.33 12.05 8.82
C ASN A 37 -8.85 11.73 7.40
N LEU A 38 -9.57 12.14 6.35
CA LEU A 38 -9.24 11.77 4.99
C LEU A 38 -7.90 12.37 4.53
N PRO A 39 -7.66 13.70 4.65
CA PRO A 39 -6.42 14.27 4.14
C PRO A 39 -5.16 13.68 4.80
N PRO A 40 -5.11 13.49 6.15
CA PRO A 40 -3.98 12.82 6.77
C PRO A 40 -3.78 11.37 6.33
N LEU A 41 -4.85 10.58 6.17
CA LEU A 41 -4.73 9.18 5.72
C LEU A 41 -4.17 9.08 4.31
N MET A 42 -4.64 9.93 3.40
CA MET A 42 -4.12 10.02 2.04
C MET A 42 -2.65 10.43 2.04
N GLY A 43 -2.28 11.43 2.85
CA GLY A 43 -0.89 11.87 2.99
C GLY A 43 0.04 10.75 3.45
N ARG A 44 -0.38 9.95 4.45
CA ARG A 44 0.41 8.80 4.91
C ARG A 44 0.57 7.73 3.84
N ARG A 45 -0.54 7.34 3.18
CA ARG A 45 -0.54 6.31 2.12
C ARG A 45 0.40 6.71 0.99
N ASP A 46 0.29 7.94 0.52
CA ASP A 46 1.07 8.40 -0.62
C ASP A 46 2.56 8.49 -0.25
N ALA A 47 2.89 8.93 0.97
CA ALA A 47 4.28 8.95 1.45
C ALA A 47 4.91 7.55 1.55
N VAL A 48 4.18 6.55 2.06
CA VAL A 48 4.73 5.17 2.12
C VAL A 48 4.90 4.55 0.72
N LEU A 49 4.03 4.89 -0.25
CA LEU A 49 4.17 4.42 -1.62
C LEU A 49 5.37 5.05 -2.32
N ASP A 50 5.61 6.34 -2.10
CA ASP A 50 6.78 7.04 -2.64
C ASP A 50 8.08 6.52 -2.00
N ALA A 51 8.06 6.26 -0.67
CA ALA A 51 9.17 5.62 0.03
C ALA A 51 9.46 4.21 -0.51
N ALA A 52 8.42 3.41 -0.75
CA ALA A 52 8.55 2.08 -1.34
C ALA A 52 9.12 2.15 -2.77
N GLU A 53 8.73 3.15 -3.57
CA GLU A 53 9.33 3.38 -4.89
C GLU A 53 10.84 3.58 -4.76
N THR A 54 11.28 4.49 -3.88
CA THR A 54 12.70 4.78 -3.68
C THR A 54 13.48 3.52 -3.34
N LEU A 55 12.98 2.71 -2.40
CA LEU A 55 13.60 1.43 -2.01
C LEU A 55 13.70 0.44 -3.16
N ILE A 56 12.61 0.26 -3.92
CA ILE A 56 12.61 -0.65 -5.07
C ILE A 56 13.70 -0.23 -6.08
N ARG A 57 13.90 1.07 -6.30
CA ARG A 57 14.92 1.57 -7.24
C ARG A 57 16.36 1.36 -6.77
N VAL A 58 16.60 1.40 -5.45
CA VAL A 58 17.95 1.20 -4.88
C VAL A 58 18.26 -0.25 -4.57
N SER A 59 17.25 -1.13 -4.54
CA SER A 59 17.43 -2.56 -4.20
C SER A 59 18.48 -3.27 -5.06
N GLY A 60 18.60 -2.94 -6.35
CA GLY A 60 19.64 -3.50 -7.22
C GLY A 60 21.06 -2.91 -7.02
N ARG A 61 21.24 -1.96 -6.11
CA ARG A 61 22.51 -1.26 -5.85
C ARG A 61 23.09 -1.51 -4.46
N ILE A 62 22.37 -2.25 -3.62
CA ILE A 62 22.77 -2.57 -2.25
C ILE A 62 23.17 -4.04 -2.13
N GLY A 63 23.95 -4.38 -1.10
CA GLY A 63 24.43 -5.73 -0.84
C GLY A 63 23.32 -6.69 -0.41
N ALA A 64 23.63 -7.99 -0.42
CA ALA A 64 22.65 -9.04 -0.13
C ALA A 64 22.06 -8.93 1.29
N ALA A 65 22.90 -8.65 2.29
CA ALA A 65 22.46 -8.48 3.66
C ALA A 65 21.51 -7.27 3.83
N GLU A 66 21.80 -6.16 3.13
CA GLU A 66 20.93 -4.99 3.15
C GLU A 66 19.60 -5.24 2.42
N ARG A 67 19.61 -6.04 1.34
CA ARG A 67 18.38 -6.43 0.63
C ARG A 67 17.42 -7.23 1.50
N GLU A 68 17.93 -8.14 2.33
CA GLU A 68 17.12 -8.93 3.27
C GLU A 68 16.33 -8.02 4.22
N THR A 69 17.01 -7.03 4.82
CA THR A 69 16.36 -6.04 5.69
C THR A 69 15.39 -5.13 4.91
N LEU A 70 15.75 -4.78 3.66
CA LEU A 70 14.91 -3.96 2.79
C LEU A 70 13.59 -4.65 2.43
N TYR A 71 13.57 -5.96 2.21
CA TYR A 71 12.33 -6.67 1.83
C TYR A 71 11.30 -6.68 2.95
N SER A 72 11.73 -6.94 4.19
CA SER A 72 10.86 -6.83 5.36
C SER A 72 10.32 -5.40 5.52
N TYR A 73 11.17 -4.40 5.28
CA TYR A 73 10.75 -3.00 5.36
C TYR A 73 9.75 -2.62 4.24
N LEU A 74 9.98 -3.07 3.01
CA LEU A 74 9.03 -2.91 1.89
C LEU A 74 7.68 -3.55 2.21
N HIS A 75 7.68 -4.76 2.78
CA HIS A 75 6.46 -5.43 3.20
C HIS A 75 5.68 -4.57 4.22
N GLY A 76 6.37 -4.04 5.23
CA GLY A 76 5.79 -3.12 6.21
C GLY A 76 5.18 -1.85 5.59
N LEU A 77 5.86 -1.25 4.61
CA LEU A 77 5.36 -0.07 3.90
C LEU A 77 4.09 -0.37 3.10
N PHE A 78 4.04 -1.50 2.39
CA PHE A 78 2.85 -1.89 1.63
C PHE A 78 1.68 -2.29 2.53
N ALA A 79 1.93 -2.98 3.65
CA ALA A 79 0.91 -3.25 4.65
C ALA A 79 0.32 -1.96 5.26
N ALA A 80 1.18 -0.97 5.54
CA ALA A 80 0.72 0.35 5.99
C ALA A 80 -0.10 1.08 4.91
N ALA A 81 0.31 1.01 3.64
CA ALA A 81 -0.43 1.58 2.52
C ALA A 81 -1.81 0.93 2.37
N GLU A 82 -1.89 -0.39 2.48
CA GLU A 82 -3.14 -1.15 2.41
C GLU A 82 -4.08 -0.78 3.57
N SER A 83 -3.56 -0.74 4.80
CA SER A 83 -4.32 -0.32 5.99
C SER A 83 -4.88 1.09 5.85
N ASN A 84 -4.09 2.05 5.37
CA ASN A 84 -4.57 3.40 5.09
C ASN A 84 -5.64 3.39 3.99
N THR A 85 -5.46 2.63 2.91
CA THR A 85 -6.43 2.53 1.79
C THR A 85 -7.76 1.91 2.22
N SER A 86 -7.73 0.89 3.07
CA SER A 86 -8.92 0.28 3.66
C SER A 86 -9.70 1.29 4.52
N ARG A 87 -8.99 2.04 5.37
CA ARG A 87 -9.60 3.12 6.19
C ARG A 87 -10.20 4.22 5.32
N ILE A 88 -9.50 4.64 4.26
CA ILE A 88 -9.98 5.65 3.31
C ILE A 88 -11.25 5.15 2.60
N SER A 89 -11.27 3.89 2.15
CA SER A 89 -12.44 3.27 1.51
C SER A 89 -13.67 3.32 2.40
N GLY A 90 -13.51 2.99 3.69
CA GLY A 90 -14.59 3.02 4.68
C GLY A 90 -15.13 4.43 5.01
N MET A 91 -14.48 5.48 4.52
CA MET A 91 -14.90 6.86 4.74
C MET A 91 -15.79 7.39 3.61
N PHE A 92 -15.77 6.78 2.41
CA PHE A 92 -16.57 7.22 1.29
C PHE A 92 -17.96 6.58 1.30
N ASN A 93 -18.98 7.40 1.07
CA ASN A 93 -20.36 6.94 0.84
C ASN A 93 -20.71 6.82 -0.65
N ASN A 94 -19.82 7.30 -1.54
CA ASN A 94 -20.01 7.23 -2.99
C ASN A 94 -19.44 5.90 -3.52
N HIS A 95 -20.31 5.07 -4.09
CA HIS A 95 -19.96 3.78 -4.67
C HIS A 95 -18.82 3.88 -5.70
N ASP A 96 -18.80 4.91 -6.54
CA ASP A 96 -17.75 5.08 -7.54
C ASP A 96 -16.37 5.36 -6.92
N THR A 97 -16.35 6.17 -5.86
CA THR A 97 -15.10 6.47 -5.14
C THR A 97 -14.60 5.26 -4.36
N VAL A 98 -15.52 4.52 -3.72
CA VAL A 98 -15.21 3.26 -3.04
C VAL A 98 -14.62 2.25 -4.04
N ALA A 99 -15.24 2.08 -5.22
CA ALA A 99 -14.74 1.16 -6.24
C ALA A 99 -13.34 1.57 -6.79
N ARG A 100 -13.01 2.87 -6.81
CA ARG A 100 -11.67 3.34 -7.17
C ARG A 100 -10.65 3.02 -6.06
N GLU A 101 -10.98 3.29 -4.81
CA GLU A 101 -10.11 2.96 -3.67
C GLU A 101 -9.91 1.46 -3.51
N GLN A 102 -10.94 0.64 -3.72
CA GLN A 102 -10.82 -0.83 -3.72
C GLN A 102 -9.86 -1.31 -4.83
N ARG A 103 -9.95 -0.75 -6.04
CA ARG A 103 -9.00 -1.07 -7.12
C ARG A 103 -7.57 -0.68 -6.78
N LEU A 104 -7.38 0.47 -6.13
CA LEU A 104 -6.07 0.87 -5.62
C LEU A 104 -5.58 -0.13 -4.55
N SER A 105 -6.45 -0.53 -3.63
CA SER A 105 -6.16 -1.53 -2.59
C SER A 105 -5.72 -2.86 -3.20
N LEU A 106 -6.35 -3.31 -4.30
CA LEU A 106 -5.94 -4.54 -5.00
C LEU A 106 -4.50 -4.44 -5.54
N HIS A 107 -4.13 -3.30 -6.13
CA HIS A 107 -2.77 -3.09 -6.61
C HIS A 107 -1.74 -3.06 -5.47
N ILE A 108 -2.07 -2.38 -4.37
CA ILE A 108 -1.21 -2.34 -3.17
C ILE A 108 -1.09 -3.75 -2.57
N GLY A 109 -2.18 -4.53 -2.52
CA GLY A 109 -2.17 -5.89 -2.00
C GLY A 109 -1.29 -6.84 -2.82
N VAL A 110 -1.22 -6.67 -4.15
CA VAL A 110 -0.27 -7.44 -4.99
C VAL A 110 1.18 -7.08 -4.64
N LEU A 111 1.49 -5.79 -4.47
CA LEU A 111 2.82 -5.33 -4.05
C LEU A 111 3.19 -5.85 -2.65
N ALA A 112 2.24 -5.85 -1.72
CA ALA A 112 2.40 -6.40 -0.37
C ALA A 112 2.70 -7.89 -0.38
N LYS A 113 2.05 -8.66 -1.27
CA LYS A 113 2.30 -10.09 -1.43
C LYS A 113 3.66 -10.38 -2.06
N LEU A 114 4.04 -9.64 -3.10
CA LEU A 114 5.36 -9.81 -3.74
C LEU A 114 6.50 -9.49 -2.76
N SER A 115 6.37 -8.44 -1.97
CA SER A 115 7.34 -8.10 -0.92
C SER A 115 7.34 -9.11 0.23
N ALA A 116 6.19 -9.64 0.64
CA ALA A 116 6.11 -10.73 1.61
C ALA A 116 6.83 -11.99 1.10
N SER A 117 6.63 -12.37 -0.17
CA SER A 117 7.31 -13.51 -0.76
C SER A 117 8.84 -13.33 -0.81
N LEU A 118 9.33 -12.12 -1.01
CA LEU A 118 10.77 -11.81 -0.92
C LEU A 118 11.29 -11.97 0.53
N ASP A 119 10.55 -11.45 1.52
CA ASP A 119 10.90 -11.58 2.94
C ASP A 119 10.90 -13.05 3.41
N GLU A 120 9.85 -13.80 3.06
CA GLU A 120 9.75 -15.25 3.32
C GLU A 120 10.87 -16.04 2.63
N PHE A 121 11.22 -15.66 1.41
CA PHE A 121 12.32 -16.27 0.66
C PHE A 121 13.67 -16.05 1.37
N CYS A 122 13.93 -14.85 1.90
CA CYS A 122 15.13 -14.57 2.69
C CYS A 122 15.18 -15.40 3.97
N MET A 123 14.07 -15.52 4.69
CA MET A 123 13.98 -16.38 5.87
C MET A 123 14.24 -17.86 5.53
N LEU A 124 13.74 -18.35 4.40
CA LEU A 124 14.00 -19.71 3.94
C LEU A 124 15.48 -19.91 3.59
N LYS A 125 16.08 -18.98 2.86
CA LYS A 125 17.50 -18.99 2.49
C LYS A 125 18.40 -19.05 3.72
N MET A 126 18.14 -18.24 4.75
CA MET A 126 18.90 -18.28 6.00
C MET A 126 18.79 -19.65 6.70
N ARG A 127 17.58 -20.20 6.82
CA ARG A 127 17.37 -21.53 7.45
C ARG A 127 18.08 -22.66 6.70
N MET A 128 18.12 -22.58 5.37
CA MET A 128 18.84 -23.56 4.55
C MET A 128 20.36 -23.44 4.76
N LEU A 129 20.88 -22.23 4.87
CA LEU A 129 22.30 -22.00 5.18
C LEU A 129 22.66 -22.50 6.59
N GLU A 130 21.83 -22.21 7.59
CA GLU A 130 22.01 -22.71 8.96
C GLU A 130 22.02 -24.25 9.01
N ALA A 131 21.10 -24.89 8.29
CA ALA A 131 21.07 -26.34 8.18
C ALA A 131 22.34 -26.89 7.52
N ALA A 132 22.79 -26.28 6.41
CA ALA A 132 24.02 -26.69 5.74
C ALA A 132 25.25 -26.57 6.66
N LEU A 133 25.33 -25.51 7.47
CA LEU A 133 26.40 -25.32 8.45
C LEU A 133 26.35 -26.36 9.57
N LEU A 134 25.16 -26.75 10.04
CA LEU A 134 24.99 -27.73 11.13
C LEU A 134 25.51 -29.12 10.73
N TYR A 135 25.38 -29.49 9.46
CA TYR A 135 25.82 -30.80 8.94
C TYR A 135 27.18 -30.73 8.24
N ALA A 136 27.89 -29.59 8.24
CA ALA A 136 29.14 -29.41 7.50
C ALA A 136 30.25 -30.40 7.91
N ASP A 137 30.27 -30.82 9.18
CA ASP A 137 31.26 -31.76 9.73
C ASP A 137 30.77 -33.23 9.73
N ASP A 138 29.56 -33.50 9.23
CA ASP A 138 29.01 -34.86 9.17
C ASP A 138 29.62 -35.60 7.96
N PRO A 139 30.39 -36.69 8.16
CA PRO A 139 31.01 -37.44 7.07
C PRO A 139 29.99 -38.17 6.18
N THR A 140 28.70 -38.19 6.55
CA THR A 140 27.59 -38.70 5.74
C THR A 140 26.84 -37.59 5.00
N ASN A 141 27.26 -36.34 5.14
CA ASN A 141 26.63 -35.21 4.48
C ASN A 141 26.88 -35.23 2.96
N GLU A 142 25.81 -35.44 2.19
CA GLU A 142 25.83 -35.45 0.73
C GLU A 142 25.90 -34.03 0.11
N PHE A 143 25.86 -32.97 0.94
CA PHE A 143 26.00 -31.59 0.50
C PHE A 143 27.47 -31.21 0.23
N ASP A 144 28.06 -31.76 -0.83
CA ASP A 144 29.36 -31.30 -1.34
C ASP A 144 29.28 -29.83 -1.81
N THR A 145 30.43 -29.14 -1.82
CA THR A 145 30.61 -27.72 -2.15
C THR A 145 29.91 -27.34 -3.47
N ALA A 146 30.02 -28.20 -4.49
CA ALA A 146 29.40 -27.98 -5.80
C ALA A 146 27.85 -28.02 -5.76
N TYR A 147 27.25 -28.80 -4.87
CA TYR A 147 25.80 -28.80 -4.68
C TYR A 147 25.35 -27.49 -4.03
N THR A 148 26.07 -27.04 -2.99
CA THR A 148 25.78 -25.80 -2.27
C THR A 148 25.90 -24.58 -3.17
N GLU A 149 26.91 -24.51 -4.03
CA GLU A 149 27.07 -23.45 -5.04
C GLU A 149 25.87 -23.41 -6.01
N LYS A 150 25.45 -24.55 -6.55
CA LYS A 150 24.31 -24.65 -7.46
C LYS A 150 22.99 -24.23 -6.80
N VAL A 151 22.80 -24.56 -5.52
CA VAL A 151 21.64 -24.11 -4.74
C VAL A 151 21.67 -22.59 -4.56
N ASN A 152 22.83 -22.02 -4.23
CA ASN A 152 22.99 -20.58 -4.07
C ASN A 152 22.71 -19.81 -5.37
N GLU A 153 23.22 -20.29 -6.51
CA GLU A 153 22.91 -19.70 -7.83
C GLU A 153 21.41 -19.74 -8.13
N ARG A 154 20.75 -20.86 -7.82
CA ARG A 154 19.31 -20.99 -8.03
C ARG A 154 18.52 -20.05 -7.12
N MET A 155 18.95 -19.89 -5.88
CA MET A 155 18.35 -18.94 -4.93
C MET A 155 18.48 -17.50 -5.40
N LEU A 156 19.67 -17.09 -5.84
CA LEU A 156 19.89 -15.75 -6.40
C LEU A 156 19.00 -15.50 -7.61
N SER A 157 18.87 -16.46 -8.52
CA SER A 157 17.99 -16.36 -9.68
C SER A 157 16.51 -16.18 -9.29
N ILE A 158 16.05 -16.83 -8.22
CA ILE A 158 14.68 -16.67 -7.70
C ILE A 158 14.49 -15.28 -7.10
N GLU A 159 15.44 -14.82 -6.27
CA GLU A 159 15.45 -13.48 -5.67
C GLU A 159 15.35 -12.40 -6.75
N GLU A 160 16.22 -12.47 -7.77
CA GLU A 160 16.25 -11.54 -8.90
C GLU A 160 14.94 -11.52 -9.68
N ASN A 161 14.35 -12.70 -9.93
CA ASN A 161 13.07 -12.81 -10.63
C ASN A 161 11.92 -12.18 -9.81
N LEU A 162 11.84 -12.46 -8.50
CA LEU A 162 10.84 -11.86 -7.63
C LEU A 162 11.00 -10.35 -7.55
N LEU A 163 12.23 -9.86 -7.45
CA LEU A 163 12.53 -8.43 -7.45
C LEU A 163 12.15 -7.76 -8.77
N ALA A 164 12.45 -8.41 -9.91
CA ALA A 164 12.06 -7.94 -11.22
C ALA A 164 10.53 -7.91 -11.39
N GLN A 165 9.81 -8.90 -10.86
CA GLN A 165 8.35 -8.91 -10.84
C GLN A 165 7.78 -7.78 -9.99
N LEU A 166 8.34 -7.54 -8.80
CA LEU A 166 7.96 -6.43 -7.93
C LEU A 166 8.18 -5.08 -8.62
N SER A 167 9.39 -4.83 -9.13
CA SER A 167 9.73 -3.58 -9.83
C SER A 167 8.86 -3.39 -11.07
N GLY A 168 8.72 -4.42 -11.90
CA GLY A 168 7.93 -4.34 -13.13
C GLY A 168 6.44 -4.16 -12.85
N TYR A 169 5.90 -4.76 -11.77
CA TYR A 169 4.53 -4.51 -11.36
C TYR A 169 4.35 -3.09 -10.82
N PHE A 170 5.27 -2.63 -9.98
CA PHE A 170 5.25 -1.26 -9.44
C PHE A 170 5.23 -0.23 -10.57
N ASP A 171 6.10 -0.37 -11.58
CA ASP A 171 6.15 0.53 -12.73
C ASP A 171 4.83 0.61 -13.49
N ARG A 172 4.14 -0.52 -13.67
CA ARG A 172 2.83 -0.58 -14.33
C ARG A 172 1.74 0.15 -13.53
N VAL A 173 1.78 0.10 -12.20
CA VAL A 173 0.73 0.70 -11.35
C VAL A 173 1.05 2.13 -10.94
N ARG A 174 2.32 2.54 -10.93
CA ARG A 174 2.79 3.86 -10.50
C ARG A 174 2.03 5.00 -11.15
N GLU A 175 1.90 4.98 -12.48
CA GLU A 175 1.22 6.04 -13.22
C GLU A 175 -0.28 6.12 -12.85
N ARG A 176 -0.91 4.97 -12.57
CA ARG A 176 -2.30 4.91 -12.11
C ARG A 176 -2.46 5.49 -10.70
N ILE A 177 -1.55 5.17 -9.80
CA ILE A 177 -1.50 5.72 -8.43
C ILE A 177 -1.30 7.24 -8.49
N ALA A 178 -0.33 7.71 -9.29
CA ALA A 178 -0.03 9.13 -9.45
C ALA A 178 -1.23 9.93 -9.99
N ARG A 179 -1.91 9.42 -11.01
CA ARG A 179 -3.14 10.04 -11.55
C ARG A 179 -4.25 10.13 -10.50
N TYR A 180 -4.45 9.06 -9.73
CA TYR A 180 -5.47 9.03 -8.69
C TYR A 180 -5.17 10.04 -7.57
N ARG A 181 -3.92 10.09 -7.12
CA ARG A 181 -3.42 11.08 -6.15
C ARG A 181 -3.67 12.50 -6.64
N LEU A 182 -3.26 12.81 -7.87
CA LEU A 182 -3.43 14.14 -8.46
C LEU A 182 -4.91 14.55 -8.51
N TYR A 183 -5.79 13.64 -8.92
CA TYR A 183 -7.23 13.88 -8.93
C TYR A 183 -7.77 14.18 -7.53
N ALA A 184 -7.38 13.39 -6.53
CA ALA A 184 -7.90 13.55 -5.18
C ALA A 184 -7.40 14.84 -4.50
N VAL A 185 -6.09 15.16 -4.62
CA VAL A 185 -5.47 16.33 -4.00
C VAL A 185 -5.97 17.65 -4.62
N LYS A 186 -6.25 17.67 -5.94
CA LYS A 186 -6.79 18.86 -6.62
C LYS A 186 -8.12 19.36 -6.05
N ASN A 187 -8.89 18.47 -5.40
CA ASN A 187 -10.19 18.80 -4.83
C ASN A 187 -10.11 19.23 -3.36
N PHE A 188 -8.91 19.32 -2.77
CA PHE A 188 -8.74 19.77 -1.39
C PHE A 188 -8.80 21.28 -1.27
N SER A 189 -9.50 21.75 -0.22
CA SER A 189 -9.34 23.13 0.26
C SER A 189 -7.91 23.34 0.79
N LYS A 190 -7.50 24.61 0.95
CA LYS A 190 -6.18 24.96 1.50
C LYS A 190 -5.88 24.29 2.84
N GLU A 191 -6.88 24.24 3.74
CA GLU A 191 -6.76 23.59 5.05
C GLU A 191 -6.55 22.08 4.95
N TYR A 192 -7.26 21.40 4.03
CA TYR A 192 -7.09 19.96 3.83
C TYR A 192 -5.77 19.63 3.16
N LEU A 193 -5.31 20.48 2.25
CA LEU A 193 -4.00 20.35 1.64
C LEU A 193 -2.87 20.47 2.68
N ASP A 194 -2.94 21.45 3.59
CA ASP A 194 -1.97 21.59 4.69
C ASP A 194 -1.91 20.34 5.57
N ARG A 195 -3.06 19.78 5.95
CA ARG A 195 -3.13 18.57 6.77
C ARG A 195 -2.64 17.32 6.03
N TYR A 196 -2.90 17.23 4.73
CA TYR A 196 -2.32 16.21 3.87
C TYR A 196 -0.78 16.33 3.85
N GLN A 197 -0.25 17.51 3.58
CA GLN A 197 1.19 17.77 3.48
C GLN A 197 1.92 17.51 4.81
N LYS A 198 1.36 17.95 5.94
CA LYS A 198 1.92 17.66 7.27
C LYS A 198 2.03 16.16 7.54
N SER A 199 0.97 15.42 7.23
CA SER A 199 0.94 13.97 7.41
C SER A 199 1.92 13.25 6.47
N TYR A 200 1.98 13.69 5.21
CA TYR A 200 2.92 13.20 4.21
C TYR A 200 4.36 13.41 4.65
N GLN A 201 4.74 14.65 5.01
CA GLN A 201 6.10 14.99 5.43
C GLN A 201 6.50 14.24 6.72
N SER A 202 5.57 14.09 7.67
CA SER A 202 5.84 13.31 8.88
C SER A 202 6.20 11.86 8.58
N VAL A 203 5.59 11.24 7.56
CA VAL A 203 5.92 9.87 7.16
C VAL A 203 7.23 9.85 6.38
N VAL A 204 7.44 10.78 5.45
CA VAL A 204 8.71 10.91 4.72
C VAL A 204 9.89 11.02 5.68
N ASN A 205 9.80 11.85 6.72
CA ASN A 205 10.87 11.99 7.70
C ASN A 205 11.19 10.67 8.42
N ARG A 206 10.16 9.93 8.87
CA ARG A 206 10.34 8.61 9.49
C ARG A 206 10.92 7.60 8.52
N CYS A 207 10.50 7.63 7.26
CA CYS A 207 11.06 6.76 6.24
C CYS A 207 12.52 7.10 5.95
N ASN A 208 12.89 8.38 5.94
CA ASN A 208 14.28 8.83 5.77
C ASN A 208 15.16 8.41 6.94
N GLU A 209 14.68 8.54 8.19
CA GLU A 209 15.37 8.03 9.38
C GLU A 209 15.64 6.52 9.26
N ALA A 210 14.66 5.77 8.75
CA ALA A 210 14.86 4.35 8.45
C ALA A 210 15.77 4.11 7.23
N PHE A 211 15.81 5.02 6.26
CA PHE A 211 16.69 4.94 5.08
C PHE A 211 18.16 5.20 5.39
N GLU A 212 18.46 5.99 6.42
CA GLU A 212 19.84 6.13 6.91
C GLU A 212 20.44 4.78 7.33
N LEU A 213 19.60 3.79 7.68
CA LEU A 213 20.03 2.40 7.93
C LEU A 213 20.46 1.66 6.66
N PHE A 214 19.92 2.05 5.49
CA PHE A 214 20.14 1.39 4.20
C PHE A 214 21.14 2.14 3.29
N SER A 215 21.58 3.35 3.67
CA SER A 215 22.49 4.13 2.84
C SER A 215 23.36 5.12 3.63
N VAL A 216 24.68 4.93 3.51
CA VAL A 216 25.58 6.06 3.26
C VAL A 216 25.09 6.79 2.00
N LYS A 217 24.47 7.96 2.19
CA LYS A 217 24.15 9.01 1.20
C LYS A 217 23.59 8.53 -0.15
N ILE A 218 22.26 8.35 -0.24
CA ILE A 218 21.55 8.51 -1.52
C ILE A 218 21.57 10.01 -1.84
N SER A 219 22.56 10.47 -2.60
CA SER A 219 22.56 11.82 -3.17
C SER A 219 21.30 12.00 -4.02
N THR A 220 20.45 12.93 -3.60
CA THR A 220 19.27 13.39 -4.36
C THR A 220 19.69 13.89 -5.74
N PRO A 221 18.99 13.52 -6.83
CA PRO A 221 19.15 14.24 -8.09
C PRO A 221 18.51 15.62 -7.92
N ASN A 222 19.31 16.66 -8.24
CA ASN A 222 18.87 18.04 -8.38
C ASN A 222 17.85 18.21 -9.52
#